data_AF-A0A1C4S603-F1
#
_entry.id   AF-A0A1C4S603-F1
#
_cell.length_a   1.000
_cell.length_b   1.000
_cell.length_c   1.000
_cell.angle_alpha   90.00
_cell.angle_beta   90.00
_cell.angle_gamma   90.00
#
_symmetry.space_group_name_H-M   'P 1'
#
loop_
_entity.id
_entity.type
_entity.pdbx_description
1 polymer ?
#
loop_
_entity_poly.entity_id
_entity_poly.type
_entity_poly.pdbx_seq_one_letter_code
_entity_poly.pdbx_strand_id
1 'polypeptide(L)'
;MGAASLPALPKSFRVRPNCSKRAACPLGQGIACLAMADVSWADGLSAVSALAGLGTAVIALRIGRTANQAAHASNRAADRANATADSVAQVERERWHHEMTPRFDVTITRLGPSTSQASLLLTFEGPPALERLDAVEIEIRDDGYTHIANPAGEPTQEQVDETIWGPSRFKPGVDGASPNGRMVPAVPLELGGWLKYALEESFAPSWNDPSYWRERYVGAPVRLWVRCRRAGHQPWTLTYDVTVTDPQ
;
A
#
# COMPACT_ATOMS: atom_id res chain seq x y z
N MET A 1 36.72 -25.19 18.06
CA MET A 1 37.22 -23.80 17.97
C MET A 1 36.29 -23.03 17.05
N GLY A 2 35.74 -21.90 17.50
CA GLY A 2 34.87 -21.03 16.70
C GLY A 2 33.45 -20.86 17.27
N ALA A 3 33.31 -20.31 18.48
CA ALA A 3 32.03 -19.85 19.00
C ALA A 3 31.67 -18.49 18.38
N ALA A 4 30.56 -18.42 17.65
CA ALA A 4 30.07 -17.18 17.05
C ALA A 4 29.29 -16.36 18.11
N SER A 5 29.76 -15.14 18.35
CA SER A 5 29.16 -14.15 19.26
C SER A 5 27.88 -13.55 18.69
N LEU A 6 26.83 -13.49 19.51
CA LEU A 6 25.61 -12.72 19.26
C LEU A 6 25.84 -11.22 19.52
N PRO A 7 25.29 -10.30 18.71
CA PRO A 7 25.37 -8.88 18.99
C PRO A 7 24.40 -8.44 20.09
N ALA A 8 24.89 -7.58 20.97
CA ALA A 8 24.20 -7.03 22.13
C ALA A 8 23.11 -6.00 21.76
N LEU A 9 21.98 -6.08 22.47
CA LEU A 9 20.88 -5.11 22.44
C LEU A 9 21.32 -3.73 22.97
N PRO A 10 20.88 -2.62 22.37
CA PRO A 10 21.19 -1.28 22.87
C PRO A 10 20.38 -0.93 24.13
N LYS A 11 21.07 -0.19 25.00
CA LYS A 11 20.67 0.19 26.35
C LYS A 11 19.53 1.23 26.35
N SER A 12 18.68 1.08 27.36
CA SER A 12 17.62 1.95 27.83
C SER A 12 17.87 3.47 27.70
N PHE A 13 16.92 4.14 27.06
CA PHE A 13 16.81 5.59 26.95
C PHE A 13 16.25 6.17 28.26
N ARG A 14 17.10 6.82 29.08
CA ARG A 14 16.66 7.63 30.24
C ARG A 14 16.49 9.07 29.79
N VAL A 15 15.24 9.55 29.77
CA VAL A 15 14.93 10.98 29.64
C VAL A 15 15.24 11.68 30.97
N ARG A 16 16.19 12.62 30.96
CA ARG A 16 16.41 13.59 32.05
C ARG A 16 15.52 14.81 31.81
N PRO A 17 14.75 15.30 32.79
CA PRO A 17 14.15 16.63 32.69
C PRO A 17 15.24 17.69 32.89
N ASN A 18 15.35 18.57 31.89
CA ASN A 18 16.32 19.64 31.82
C ASN A 18 15.87 20.82 32.69
N CYS A 19 16.75 21.22 33.60
CA CYS A 19 16.57 22.37 34.49
C CYS A 19 17.12 23.61 33.77
N SER A 20 16.25 24.46 33.23
CA SER A 20 16.65 25.73 32.61
C SER A 20 16.41 26.89 33.57
N LYS A 21 17.48 27.28 34.27
CA LYS A 21 17.68 28.63 34.79
C LYS A 21 17.90 29.60 33.62
N ARG A 22 17.04 30.62 33.49
CA ARG A 22 17.36 31.97 32.98
C ARG A 22 16.41 32.92 33.70
N ALA A 23 16.85 33.86 34.53
CA ALA A 23 17.77 34.99 34.35
C ALA A 23 16.92 36.26 34.48
N ALA A 24 17.39 37.15 35.35
CA ALA A 24 16.76 38.39 35.75
C ALA A 24 16.67 39.41 34.61
N CYS A 25 15.67 40.29 34.70
CA CYS A 25 15.76 41.67 34.22
C CYS A 25 15.26 42.60 35.34
N PRO A 26 16.04 43.64 35.70
CA PRO A 26 15.61 44.73 36.56
C PRO A 26 15.07 45.91 35.73
N LEU A 27 14.58 46.94 36.42
CA LEU A 27 13.92 48.19 35.95
C LEU A 27 12.40 48.03 35.86
N GLY A 28 11.56 48.77 36.59
CA GLY A 28 11.76 50.07 37.23
C GLY A 28 10.62 50.97 36.76
N GLN A 29 9.67 51.26 37.66
CA GLN A 29 8.58 52.27 37.65
C GLN A 29 7.50 51.70 38.60
N GLY A 30 7.02 52.34 39.65
CA GLY A 30 6.95 53.75 39.96
C GLY A 30 5.52 54.04 40.39
N ILE A 31 5.35 54.39 41.67
CA ILE A 31 4.24 55.18 42.23
C ILE A 31 2.89 54.47 42.40
N ALA A 32 2.50 54.20 43.65
CA ALA A 32 1.44 54.97 44.30
C ALA A 32 1.33 54.58 45.79
N CYS A 33 1.56 55.59 46.61
CA CYS A 33 1.30 55.62 48.04
C CYS A 33 -0.21 55.44 48.28
N LEU A 34 -0.60 54.48 49.13
CA LEU A 34 -1.93 54.45 49.72
C LEU A 34 -1.84 53.80 51.12
N ALA A 35 -1.91 54.68 52.10
CA ALA A 35 -2.43 54.51 53.45
C ALA A 35 -2.07 53.20 54.19
N MET A 36 -1.02 53.30 55.01
CA MET A 36 -0.93 52.52 56.25
C MET A 36 -2.11 52.89 57.14
N ALA A 37 -3.09 52.00 57.23
CA ALA A 37 -3.96 51.90 58.38
C ALA A 37 -3.37 50.84 59.32
N ASP A 38 -2.88 51.30 60.47
CA ASP A 38 -2.53 50.45 61.60
C ASP A 38 -3.77 49.68 62.06
N VAL A 39 -3.85 48.41 61.68
CA VAL A 39 -4.72 47.45 62.36
C VAL A 39 -3.82 46.64 63.27
N SER A 40 -3.86 47.00 64.54
CA SER A 40 -3.39 46.17 65.66
C SER A 40 -4.06 44.79 65.60
N TRP A 41 -3.31 43.77 65.18
CA TRP A 41 -3.72 42.37 65.19
C TRP A 41 -2.97 41.55 66.25
N ALA A 42 -2.27 42.21 67.18
CA ALA A 42 -1.31 41.57 68.07
C ALA A 42 -1.91 40.70 69.19
N ASP A 43 -3.24 40.63 69.38
CA ASP A 43 -3.85 39.78 70.44
C ASP A 43 -4.99 38.86 69.95
N GLY A 44 -5.00 38.49 68.67
CA GLY A 44 -6.18 37.85 68.07
C GLY A 44 -6.04 36.51 67.34
N LEU A 45 -4.86 35.89 67.20
CA LEU A 45 -4.71 34.71 66.30
C LEU A 45 -3.77 33.59 66.78
N SER A 46 -3.69 33.32 68.09
CA SER A 46 -3.10 32.06 68.59
C SER A 46 -4.06 30.84 68.52
N ALA A 47 -5.15 30.92 67.75
CA ALA A 47 -6.11 29.83 67.59
C ALA A 47 -6.27 29.28 66.15
N VAL A 48 -5.42 29.65 65.18
CA VAL A 48 -5.55 29.15 63.79
C VAL A 48 -4.42 28.21 63.36
N SER A 49 -3.32 28.12 64.12
CA SER A 49 -2.17 27.28 63.77
C SER A 49 -2.39 25.76 63.95
N ALA A 50 -3.47 25.31 64.60
CA ALA A 50 -3.83 23.90 64.66
C ALA A 50 -4.77 23.43 63.52
N LEU A 51 -5.40 24.36 62.76
CA LEU A 51 -6.25 24.03 61.60
C LEU A 51 -5.51 24.15 60.26
N ALA A 52 -4.34 24.80 60.24
CA ALA A 52 -3.51 24.95 59.04
C ALA A 52 -2.95 23.60 58.52
N GLY A 53 -2.82 22.58 59.37
CA GLY A 53 -2.35 21.24 58.97
C GLY A 53 -3.42 20.34 58.34
N LEU A 54 -4.71 20.60 58.60
CA LEU A 54 -5.81 19.80 58.06
C LEU A 54 -6.33 20.34 56.71
N GLY A 55 -6.24 21.66 56.49
CA GLY A 55 -6.61 22.28 55.20
C GLY A 55 -5.68 21.89 54.06
N THR A 56 -4.37 21.76 54.32
CA THR A 56 -3.36 21.42 53.31
C THR A 56 -3.51 19.98 52.79
N ALA A 57 -3.85 19.02 53.65
CA ALA A 57 -4.11 17.64 53.25
C ALA A 57 -5.36 17.52 52.36
N VAL A 58 -6.42 18.27 52.65
CA VAL A 58 -7.65 18.29 51.84
C VAL A 58 -7.39 18.92 50.46
N ILE A 59 -6.62 20.01 50.41
CA ILE A 59 -6.22 20.67 49.17
C ILE A 59 -5.31 19.74 48.35
N ALA A 60 -4.32 19.09 48.97
CA ALA A 60 -3.43 18.13 48.31
C ALA A 60 -4.18 16.91 47.76
N LEU A 61 -5.17 16.38 48.51
CA LEU A 61 -6.02 15.29 48.06
C LEU A 61 -6.88 15.70 46.85
N ARG A 62 -7.43 16.92 46.85
CA ARG A 62 -8.16 17.44 45.69
C ARG A 62 -7.24 17.58 44.47
N ILE A 63 -6.06 18.19 44.64
CA ILE A 63 -5.06 18.32 43.56
C ILE A 63 -4.65 16.95 43.02
N GLY A 64 -4.40 15.97 43.91
CA GLY A 64 -4.04 14.60 43.53
C GLY A 64 -5.17 13.88 42.78
N ARG A 65 -6.43 14.04 43.21
CA ARG A 65 -7.58 13.47 42.49
C ARG A 65 -7.77 14.11 41.12
N THR A 66 -7.66 15.43 41.03
CA THR A 66 -7.75 16.13 39.73
C THR A 66 -6.59 15.76 38.82
N ALA A 67 -5.38 15.58 39.37
CA ALA A 67 -4.21 15.14 38.60
C ALA A 67 -4.38 13.70 38.10
N ASN A 68 -4.91 12.78 38.94
CA ASN A 68 -5.16 11.40 38.52
C ASN A 68 -6.26 11.32 37.46
N GLN A 69 -7.34 12.09 37.62
CA GLN A 69 -8.40 12.19 36.61
C GLN A 69 -7.88 12.78 35.30
N ALA A 70 -7.07 13.84 35.37
CA ALA A 70 -6.42 14.44 34.21
C ALA A 70 -5.45 13.47 33.53
N ALA A 71 -4.68 12.68 34.30
CA ALA A 71 -3.78 11.66 33.76
C ALA A 71 -4.56 10.56 33.03
N HIS A 72 -5.66 10.05 33.61
CA HIS A 72 -6.51 9.07 32.93
C HIS A 72 -7.20 9.65 31.69
N ALA A 73 -7.66 10.90 31.74
CA ALA A 73 -8.23 11.58 30.59
C ALA A 73 -7.17 11.77 29.48
N SER A 74 -5.94 12.14 29.85
CA SER A 74 -4.81 12.29 28.94
C SER A 74 -4.41 10.97 28.30
N ASN A 75 -4.34 9.87 29.07
CA ASN A 75 -4.01 8.55 28.53
C ASN A 75 -5.07 8.11 27.51
N ARG A 76 -6.37 8.24 27.84
CA ARG A 76 -7.44 7.91 26.89
C ARG A 76 -7.42 8.81 25.65
N ALA A 77 -7.07 10.08 25.81
CA ALA A 77 -6.92 10.99 24.68
C ALA A 77 -5.73 10.58 23.80
N ALA A 78 -4.60 10.18 24.40
CA ALA A 78 -3.44 9.68 23.71
C ALA A 78 -3.75 8.36 22.96
N ASP A 79 -4.46 7.42 23.58
CA ASP A 79 -4.85 6.15 22.95
C ASP A 79 -5.74 6.40 21.72
N ARG A 80 -6.72 7.31 21.84
CA ARG A 80 -7.59 7.70 20.71
C ARG A 80 -6.80 8.42 19.61
N ALA A 81 -5.84 9.27 19.99
CA ALA A 81 -4.98 9.96 19.04
C ALA A 81 -4.09 8.98 18.27
N ASN A 82 -3.52 7.98 18.97
CA ASN A 82 -2.71 6.92 18.36
C ASN A 82 -3.55 6.09 17.37
N ALA A 83 -4.74 5.64 17.78
CA ALA A 83 -5.65 4.91 16.90
C ALA A 83 -6.06 5.71 15.65
N THR A 84 -6.23 7.03 15.81
CA THR A 84 -6.52 7.92 14.67
C THR A 84 -5.30 8.07 13.76
N ALA A 85 -4.11 8.25 14.33
CA ALA A 85 -2.87 8.36 13.57
C ALA A 85 -2.59 7.08 12.76
N ASP A 86 -2.85 5.91 13.33
CA ASP A 86 -2.71 4.62 12.63
C ASP A 86 -3.68 4.51 11.45
N SER A 87 -4.94 4.94 11.63
CA SER A 87 -5.94 4.95 10.57
C SER A 87 -5.55 5.91 9.44
N VAL A 88 -5.09 7.13 9.77
CA VAL A 88 -4.61 8.10 8.78
C VAL A 88 -3.39 7.54 8.04
N ALA A 89 -2.42 6.96 8.75
CA ALA A 89 -1.25 6.35 8.14
C ALA A 89 -1.59 5.16 7.23
N GLN A 90 -2.68 4.42 7.51
CA GLN A 90 -3.19 3.41 6.60
C GLN A 90 -3.79 4.03 5.33
N VAL A 91 -4.65 5.03 5.47
CA VAL A 91 -5.26 5.73 4.31
C VAL A 91 -4.20 6.36 3.41
N GLU A 92 -3.17 6.99 3.99
CA GLU A 92 -2.07 7.56 3.21
C GLU A 92 -1.25 6.49 2.47
N ARG A 93 -1.04 5.30 3.07
CA ARG A 93 -0.38 4.19 2.38
C ARG A 93 -1.20 3.67 1.21
N GLU A 94 -2.51 3.53 1.38
CA GLU A 94 -3.42 3.08 0.32
C GLU A 94 -3.49 4.10 -0.82
N ARG A 95 -3.61 5.38 -0.47
CA ARG A 95 -3.57 6.50 -1.42
C ARG A 95 -2.27 6.51 -2.20
N TRP A 96 -1.13 6.40 -1.51
CA TRP A 96 0.17 6.38 -2.17
C TRP A 96 0.32 5.18 -3.09
N HIS A 97 -0.15 3.99 -2.68
CA HIS A 97 -0.13 2.81 -3.54
C HIS A 97 -0.95 3.01 -4.82
N HIS A 98 -2.10 3.67 -4.72
CA HIS A 98 -2.95 3.99 -5.87
C HIS A 98 -2.30 5.05 -6.78
N GLU A 99 -1.75 6.12 -6.22
CA GLU A 99 -1.02 7.15 -6.98
C GLU A 99 0.23 6.60 -7.69
N MET A 100 0.83 5.54 -7.13
CA MET A 100 1.98 4.84 -7.70
C MET A 100 1.59 3.67 -8.61
N THR A 101 0.34 3.56 -9.05
CA THR A 101 -0.10 2.48 -9.94
C THR A 101 0.57 2.62 -11.31
N PRO A 102 1.31 1.61 -11.80
CA PRO A 102 1.89 1.62 -13.14
C PRO A 102 0.82 1.79 -14.22
N ARG A 103 1.16 2.54 -15.26
CA ARG A 103 0.35 2.79 -16.45
C ARG A 103 1.09 2.23 -17.63
N PHE A 104 0.39 1.44 -18.43
CA PHE A 104 0.93 0.89 -19.66
C PHE A 104 0.07 1.30 -20.83
N ASP A 105 0.73 1.60 -21.94
CA ASP A 105 0.09 1.56 -23.26
C ASP A 105 0.27 0.15 -23.81
N VAL A 106 -0.84 -0.49 -24.21
CA VAL A 106 -0.84 -1.89 -24.66
C VAL A 106 -1.56 -1.97 -25.99
N THR A 107 -0.83 -2.39 -27.02
CA THR A 107 -1.36 -2.53 -28.37
C THR A 107 -1.09 -3.93 -28.91
N ILE A 108 -2.01 -4.44 -29.72
CA ILE A 108 -1.83 -5.70 -30.44
C ILE A 108 -2.10 -5.45 -31.92
N THR A 109 -1.09 -5.74 -32.74
CA THR A 109 -1.14 -5.53 -34.18
C THR A 109 -0.91 -6.84 -34.92
N ARG A 110 -1.77 -7.18 -35.88
CA ARG A 110 -1.59 -8.33 -36.76
C ARG A 110 -0.36 -8.11 -37.65
N LEU A 111 0.39 -9.17 -37.95
CA LEU A 111 1.60 -9.05 -38.78
C LEU A 111 1.30 -8.93 -40.29
N GLY A 112 0.06 -9.14 -40.71
CA GLY A 112 -0.38 -9.03 -42.10
C GLY A 112 -1.86 -9.39 -42.29
N PRO A 113 -2.51 -8.98 -43.38
CA PRO A 113 -3.97 -9.06 -43.56
C PRO A 113 -4.57 -10.48 -43.68
N SER A 114 -3.77 -11.55 -43.56
CA SER A 114 -4.27 -12.94 -43.57
C SER A 114 -3.42 -13.88 -42.70
N THR A 115 -2.61 -13.34 -41.80
CA THR A 115 -1.83 -14.16 -40.88
C THR A 115 -2.54 -14.30 -39.54
N SER A 116 -2.47 -15.49 -38.97
CA SER A 116 -2.90 -15.77 -37.59
C SER A 116 -1.89 -15.27 -36.55
N GLN A 117 -0.82 -14.59 -36.99
CA GLN A 117 0.21 -14.04 -36.12
C GLN A 117 -0.05 -12.56 -35.81
N ALA A 118 0.18 -12.19 -34.57
CA ALA A 118 0.13 -10.80 -34.12
C ALA A 118 1.34 -10.49 -33.26
N SER A 119 1.53 -9.21 -32.97
CA SER A 119 2.54 -8.75 -32.03
C SER A 119 1.88 -7.89 -30.97
N LEU A 120 2.15 -8.23 -29.72
CA LEU A 120 1.82 -7.41 -28.56
C LEU A 120 2.99 -6.45 -28.30
N LEU A 121 2.68 -5.17 -28.13
CA LEU A 121 3.60 -4.15 -27.66
C LEU A 121 3.04 -3.55 -26.36
N LEU A 122 3.84 -3.59 -25.31
CA LEU A 122 3.53 -3.01 -24.01
C LEU A 122 4.58 -1.97 -23.67
N THR A 123 4.18 -0.72 -23.46
CA THR A 123 5.06 0.41 -23.14
C THR A 123 4.76 0.91 -21.74
N PHE A 124 5.80 1.14 -20.93
CA PHE A 124 5.63 1.66 -19.56
C PHE A 124 5.62 3.19 -19.53
N GLU A 125 4.45 3.76 -19.26
CA GLU A 125 4.16 5.21 -19.34
C GLU A 125 4.20 5.94 -17.97
N GLY A 126 4.55 5.22 -16.90
CA GLY A 126 4.76 5.79 -15.57
C GLY A 126 3.77 5.30 -14.52
N PRO A 127 3.60 6.00 -13.39
CA PRO A 127 4.02 7.37 -13.12
C PRO A 127 5.55 7.58 -13.09
N PRO A 128 6.06 8.80 -13.38
CA PRO A 128 7.49 9.08 -13.37
C PRO A 128 8.20 8.75 -12.07
N ALA A 129 7.49 8.84 -10.93
CA ALA A 129 8.03 8.55 -9.60
C ALA A 129 8.47 7.08 -9.41
N LEU A 130 8.00 6.14 -10.25
CA LEU A 130 8.47 4.75 -10.18
C LEU A 130 9.85 4.55 -10.83
N GLU A 131 10.15 5.35 -11.86
CA GLU A 131 11.35 5.31 -12.74
C GLU A 131 11.61 3.97 -13.46
N ARG A 132 11.29 2.84 -12.85
CA ARG A 132 11.39 1.48 -13.37
C ARG A 132 10.55 0.51 -12.55
N LEU A 133 10.35 -0.67 -13.11
CA LEU A 133 9.77 -1.85 -12.49
C LEU A 133 10.83 -2.95 -12.45
N ASP A 134 10.88 -3.67 -11.33
CA ASP A 134 11.88 -4.74 -11.14
C ASP A 134 11.43 -6.03 -11.85
N ALA A 135 10.12 -6.19 -12.01
CA ALA A 135 9.51 -7.32 -12.70
C ALA A 135 8.15 -6.93 -13.28
N VAL A 136 7.97 -7.18 -14.58
CA VAL A 136 6.72 -7.09 -15.33
C VAL A 136 6.47 -8.46 -15.95
N GLU A 137 5.37 -9.09 -15.56
CA GLU A 137 4.90 -10.38 -16.07
C GLU A 137 3.58 -10.17 -16.79
N ILE A 138 3.40 -10.83 -17.94
CA ILE A 138 2.16 -10.77 -18.72
C ILE A 138 1.58 -12.16 -18.84
N GLU A 139 0.29 -12.27 -18.54
CA GLU A 139 -0.50 -13.49 -18.64
C GLU A 139 -1.77 -13.22 -19.46
N ILE A 140 -2.15 -14.17 -20.32
CA ILE A 140 -3.43 -14.13 -21.03
C ILE A 140 -4.51 -14.70 -20.12
N ARG A 141 -5.54 -13.89 -19.91
CA ARG A 141 -6.72 -14.21 -19.12
C ARG A 141 -7.78 -14.85 -20.01
N ASP A 142 -8.55 -15.75 -19.41
CA ASP A 142 -9.70 -16.36 -20.04
C ASP A 142 -10.88 -15.38 -20.20
N ASP A 143 -11.81 -15.73 -21.09
CA ASP A 143 -13.03 -14.97 -21.40
C ASP A 143 -14.03 -14.87 -20.23
N GLY A 144 -13.74 -15.53 -19.10
CA GLY A 144 -14.45 -15.38 -17.83
C GLY A 144 -15.76 -16.16 -17.74
N TYR A 145 -16.06 -17.03 -18.70
CA TYR A 145 -17.19 -17.95 -18.61
C TYR A 145 -16.81 -19.23 -17.87
N THR A 146 -17.77 -19.84 -17.17
CA THR A 146 -17.56 -21.16 -16.58
C THR A 146 -17.59 -22.21 -17.67
N HIS A 147 -16.44 -22.85 -17.88
CA HIS A 147 -16.30 -23.95 -18.84
C HIS A 147 -16.46 -25.27 -18.06
N ILE A 148 -17.69 -25.79 -17.97
CA ILE A 148 -18.01 -26.99 -17.18
C ILE A 148 -17.74 -28.25 -18.02
N ALA A 149 -17.04 -29.23 -17.44
CA ALA A 149 -17.01 -30.60 -17.92
C ALA A 149 -18.31 -31.34 -17.53
N ASN A 150 -19.14 -31.68 -18.52
CA ASN A 150 -20.20 -32.69 -18.44
C ASN A 150 -19.61 -34.12 -18.28
N PRO A 151 -20.41 -35.15 -17.93
CA PRO A 151 -19.87 -36.41 -17.39
C PRO A 151 -19.60 -37.55 -18.40
N ALA A 152 -19.64 -37.33 -19.72
CA ALA A 152 -19.55 -38.44 -20.68
C ALA A 152 -18.52 -38.21 -21.79
N GLY A 153 -17.26 -38.61 -21.55
CA GLY A 153 -16.17 -38.55 -22.53
C GLY A 153 -15.38 -37.24 -22.53
N GLU A 154 -15.42 -36.52 -21.42
CA GLU A 154 -15.11 -35.10 -21.35
C GLU A 154 -13.71 -34.78 -20.83
N PRO A 155 -13.19 -33.59 -21.15
CA PRO A 155 -11.88 -33.14 -20.66
C PRO A 155 -11.79 -33.19 -19.14
N THR A 156 -10.60 -33.52 -18.63
CA THR A 156 -10.33 -33.38 -17.19
C THR A 156 -10.32 -31.90 -16.82
N GLN A 157 -10.50 -31.58 -15.53
CA GLN A 157 -10.47 -30.19 -15.06
C GLN A 157 -9.12 -29.54 -15.39
N GLU A 158 -8.02 -30.29 -15.31
CA GLU A 158 -6.69 -29.82 -15.71
C GLU A 158 -6.64 -29.45 -17.19
N GLN A 159 -7.26 -30.24 -18.08
CA GLN A 159 -7.33 -29.92 -19.51
C GLN A 159 -8.17 -28.66 -19.78
N VAL A 160 -9.23 -28.44 -18.99
CA VAL A 160 -10.05 -27.23 -19.04
C VAL A 160 -9.25 -26.01 -18.58
N ASP A 161 -8.49 -26.12 -17.49
CA ASP A 161 -7.69 -25.04 -16.90
C ASP A 161 -6.47 -24.69 -17.77
N GLU A 162 -5.85 -25.68 -18.42
CA GLU A 162 -4.74 -25.48 -19.35
C GLU A 162 -5.18 -24.82 -20.67
N THR A 163 -6.45 -24.94 -21.03
CA THR A 163 -7.02 -24.36 -22.24
C THR A 163 -7.07 -22.83 -22.12
N ILE A 164 -6.49 -22.12 -23.08
CA ILE A 164 -6.58 -20.65 -23.15
C ILE A 164 -7.91 -20.27 -23.80
N TRP A 165 -8.84 -19.76 -23.01
CA TRP A 165 -10.18 -19.39 -23.46
C TRP A 165 -10.20 -17.96 -23.98
N GLY A 166 -9.62 -17.75 -25.16
CA GLY A 166 -9.52 -16.44 -25.77
C GLY A 166 -9.05 -16.50 -27.22
N PRO A 167 -8.96 -15.35 -27.91
CA PRO A 167 -8.63 -15.30 -29.34
C PRO A 167 -7.16 -15.57 -29.68
N SER A 168 -6.25 -15.41 -28.73
CA SER A 168 -4.81 -15.49 -28.98
C SER A 168 -4.07 -16.07 -27.79
N ARG A 169 -2.88 -16.60 -28.06
CA ARG A 169 -1.89 -17.03 -27.09
C ARG A 169 -0.51 -16.46 -27.43
N PHE A 170 0.39 -16.37 -26.46
CA PHE A 170 1.80 -16.15 -26.76
C PHE A 170 2.34 -17.32 -27.57
N LYS A 171 3.16 -17.04 -28.57
CA LYS A 171 3.73 -18.07 -29.44
C LYS A 171 4.72 -18.94 -28.64
N PRO A 172 4.42 -20.23 -28.38
CA PRO A 172 5.30 -21.06 -27.56
C PRO A 172 6.70 -21.19 -28.17
N GLY A 173 7.73 -21.16 -27.32
CA GLY A 173 9.13 -21.23 -27.75
C GLY A 173 9.71 -19.92 -28.32
N VAL A 174 8.94 -18.84 -28.34
CA VAL A 174 9.38 -17.48 -28.71
C VAL A 174 9.28 -16.57 -27.50
N ASP A 175 10.23 -15.65 -27.33
CA ASP A 175 10.26 -14.65 -26.25
C ASP A 175 10.11 -15.23 -24.81
N GLY A 176 10.49 -16.50 -24.63
CA GLY A 176 10.38 -17.21 -23.36
C GLY A 176 8.95 -17.61 -22.98
N ALA A 177 7.98 -17.52 -23.88
CA ALA A 177 6.59 -17.90 -23.63
C ALA A 177 6.48 -19.33 -23.08
N SER A 178 5.53 -19.52 -22.14
CA SER A 178 5.25 -20.83 -21.55
C SER A 178 4.84 -21.86 -22.62
N PRO A 179 4.97 -23.16 -22.36
CA PRO A 179 4.63 -24.20 -23.33
C PRO A 179 3.19 -24.12 -23.85
N ASN A 180 2.23 -23.70 -23.01
CA ASN A 180 0.84 -23.49 -23.40
C ASN A 180 0.58 -22.13 -24.06
N GLY A 181 1.53 -21.20 -24.02
CA GLY A 181 1.40 -19.84 -24.54
C GLY A 181 0.59 -18.90 -23.65
N ARG A 182 0.34 -19.25 -22.39
CA ARG A 182 -0.47 -18.42 -21.47
C ARG A 182 0.32 -17.26 -20.89
N MET A 183 1.61 -17.45 -20.60
CA MET A 183 2.41 -16.45 -19.89
C MET A 183 3.78 -16.26 -20.52
N VAL A 184 4.37 -15.10 -20.24
CA VAL A 184 5.77 -14.77 -20.53
C VAL A 184 6.51 -14.46 -19.23
N PRO A 185 7.83 -14.71 -19.15
CA PRO A 185 8.58 -14.55 -17.92
C PRO A 185 8.64 -13.08 -17.48
N ALA A 186 8.74 -12.89 -16.17
CA ALA A 186 8.89 -11.59 -15.57
C ALA A 186 10.23 -10.94 -15.97
N VAL A 187 10.18 -9.72 -16.50
CA VAL A 187 11.37 -8.95 -16.90
C VAL A 187 11.37 -7.55 -16.27
N PRO A 188 12.54 -6.98 -15.93
CA PRO A 188 12.61 -5.59 -15.50
C PRO A 188 12.28 -4.65 -16.67
N LEU A 189 11.70 -3.49 -16.35
CA LEU A 189 11.31 -2.50 -17.36
C LEU A 189 11.48 -1.08 -16.85
N GLU A 190 12.27 -0.26 -17.57
CA GLU A 190 12.46 1.15 -17.24
C GLU A 190 11.33 2.02 -17.79
N LEU A 191 11.12 3.20 -17.20
CA LEU A 191 10.14 4.18 -17.68
C LEU A 191 10.42 4.57 -19.14
N GLY A 192 9.39 4.53 -19.97
CA GLY A 192 9.49 4.73 -21.43
C GLY A 192 10.04 3.51 -22.18
N GLY A 193 10.45 2.46 -21.47
CA GLY A 193 10.80 1.17 -22.05
C GLY A 193 9.58 0.43 -22.56
N TRP A 194 9.81 -0.53 -23.46
CA TRP A 194 8.77 -1.34 -24.06
C TRP A 194 9.17 -2.82 -24.12
N LEU A 195 8.15 -3.68 -24.11
CA LEU A 195 8.25 -5.12 -24.30
C LEU A 195 7.44 -5.50 -25.54
N LYS A 196 7.99 -6.39 -26.36
CA LYS A 196 7.33 -6.89 -27.56
C LYS A 196 7.30 -8.41 -27.54
N TYR A 197 6.12 -8.97 -27.78
CA TYR A 197 5.90 -10.42 -27.75
C TYR A 197 5.18 -10.89 -29.01
N ALA A 198 5.58 -12.06 -29.51
CA ALA A 198 4.87 -12.73 -30.58
C ALA A 198 3.59 -13.43 -30.06
N LEU A 199 2.48 -13.18 -30.74
CA LEU A 199 1.20 -13.84 -30.52
C LEU A 199 0.81 -14.69 -31.73
N GLU A 200 0.05 -15.74 -31.47
CA GLU A 200 -0.65 -16.53 -32.48
C GLU A 200 -2.09 -16.78 -32.04
N GLU A 201 -2.97 -17.12 -33.00
CA GLU A 201 -4.34 -17.54 -32.69
C GLU A 201 -4.34 -18.74 -31.73
N SER A 202 -5.25 -18.72 -30.76
CA SER A 202 -5.50 -19.88 -29.92
C SER A 202 -6.14 -20.99 -30.76
N PHE A 203 -5.96 -22.23 -30.31
CA PHE A 203 -6.55 -23.39 -30.96
C PHE A 203 -7.65 -23.97 -30.11
N ALA A 204 -8.71 -24.42 -30.75
CA ALA A 204 -9.70 -25.25 -30.09
C ALA A 204 -9.01 -26.48 -29.52
N PRO A 205 -9.25 -26.84 -28.25
CA PRO A 205 -8.77 -28.09 -27.73
C PRO A 205 -9.42 -29.26 -28.48
N SER A 206 -8.79 -30.43 -28.50
CA SER A 206 -9.22 -31.59 -29.29
C SER A 206 -10.63 -32.10 -28.99
N TRP A 207 -11.15 -31.75 -27.81
CA TRP A 207 -12.47 -32.11 -27.32
C TRP A 207 -13.55 -31.03 -27.58
N ASN A 208 -13.18 -29.92 -28.24
CA ASN A 208 -14.10 -28.84 -28.64
C ASN A 208 -14.12 -28.68 -30.17
N ASP A 209 -15.22 -28.19 -30.72
CA ASP A 209 -15.37 -27.97 -32.16
C ASP A 209 -14.50 -26.78 -32.62
N PRO A 210 -13.53 -26.99 -33.53
CA PRO A 210 -12.71 -25.91 -34.07
C PRO A 210 -13.48 -24.80 -34.78
N SER A 211 -14.64 -25.11 -35.37
CA SER A 211 -15.45 -24.11 -36.10
C SER A 211 -16.15 -23.19 -35.10
N TYR A 212 -16.85 -23.78 -34.13
CA TYR A 212 -17.46 -23.04 -33.02
C TYR A 212 -16.45 -22.18 -32.25
N TRP A 213 -15.26 -22.73 -31.95
CA TRP A 213 -14.19 -21.98 -31.28
C TRP A 213 -13.79 -20.73 -32.06
N ARG A 214 -13.57 -20.87 -33.37
CA ARG A 214 -13.19 -19.75 -34.23
C ARG A 214 -14.30 -18.71 -34.29
N GLU A 215 -15.54 -19.12 -34.53
CA GLU A 215 -16.69 -18.20 -34.54
C GLU A 215 -16.84 -17.43 -33.22
N ARG A 216 -16.61 -18.10 -32.09
CA ARG A 216 -16.70 -17.48 -30.77
C ARG A 216 -15.65 -16.41 -30.52
N TYR A 217 -14.42 -16.64 -30.96
CA TYR A 217 -13.29 -15.77 -30.62
C TYR A 217 -12.81 -14.87 -31.76
N VAL A 218 -13.31 -15.03 -32.97
CA VAL A 218 -13.04 -14.08 -34.06
C VAL A 218 -13.48 -12.67 -33.64
N GLY A 219 -12.54 -11.73 -33.70
CA GLY A 219 -12.78 -10.33 -33.33
C GLY A 219 -12.92 -10.06 -31.83
N ALA A 220 -12.84 -11.08 -30.97
CA ALA A 220 -12.83 -10.89 -29.52
C ALA A 220 -11.53 -10.18 -29.07
N PRO A 221 -11.57 -9.39 -27.98
CA PRO A 221 -10.37 -8.79 -27.43
C PRO A 221 -9.48 -9.85 -26.75
N VAL A 222 -8.16 -9.67 -26.84
CA VAL A 222 -7.20 -10.42 -26.03
C VAL A 222 -7.22 -9.83 -24.63
N ARG A 223 -7.52 -10.66 -23.63
CA ARG A 223 -7.58 -10.25 -22.24
C ARG A 223 -6.27 -10.56 -21.55
N LEU A 224 -5.72 -9.60 -20.82
CA LEU A 224 -4.39 -9.69 -20.23
C LEU A 224 -4.43 -9.34 -18.75
N TRP A 225 -3.64 -10.07 -17.97
CA TRP A 225 -3.12 -9.60 -16.70
C TRP A 225 -1.68 -9.14 -16.87
N VAL A 226 -1.38 -7.95 -16.35
CA VAL A 226 -0.02 -7.43 -16.25
C VAL A 226 0.30 -7.30 -14.76
N ARG A 227 1.19 -8.16 -14.26
CA ARG A 227 1.62 -8.17 -12.86
C ARG A 227 2.96 -7.47 -12.73
N CYS A 228 3.02 -6.49 -11.84
CA CYS A 228 4.18 -5.62 -11.70
C CYS A 228 4.69 -5.64 -10.26
N ARG A 229 6.02 -5.61 -10.09
CA ARG A 229 6.65 -5.48 -8.78
C ARG A 229 7.74 -4.42 -8.81
N ARG A 230 7.82 -3.68 -7.69
CA ARG A 230 8.86 -2.72 -7.40
C ARG A 230 9.21 -2.80 -5.92
N ALA A 231 10.50 -2.88 -5.59
CA ALA A 231 10.99 -2.93 -4.22
C ALA A 231 10.44 -1.74 -3.41
N GLY A 232 9.92 -2.02 -2.21
CA GLY A 232 9.31 -1.00 -1.35
C GLY A 232 7.84 -0.70 -1.65
N HIS A 233 7.24 -1.30 -2.68
CA HIS A 233 5.83 -1.16 -3.01
C HIS A 233 5.10 -2.51 -2.97
N GLN A 234 3.80 -2.48 -2.68
CA GLN A 234 2.96 -3.66 -2.88
C GLN A 234 2.87 -3.98 -4.39
N PRO A 235 2.83 -5.26 -4.79
CA PRO A 235 2.64 -5.64 -6.19
C PRO A 235 1.34 -5.09 -6.78
N TRP A 236 1.35 -4.77 -8.07
CA TRP A 236 0.16 -4.37 -8.81
C TRP A 236 -0.26 -5.47 -9.78
N THR A 237 -1.56 -5.67 -9.92
CA THR A 237 -2.16 -6.53 -10.96
C THR A 237 -3.12 -5.67 -11.77
N LEU A 238 -2.80 -5.46 -13.04
CA LEU A 238 -3.57 -4.64 -13.97
C LEU A 238 -4.26 -5.54 -14.99
N THR A 239 -5.45 -5.17 -15.42
CA THR A 239 -6.23 -5.91 -16.41
C THR A 239 -6.42 -5.08 -17.67
N TYR A 240 -6.20 -5.68 -18.83
CA TYR A 240 -6.41 -5.05 -20.13
C TYR A 240 -7.25 -5.93 -21.03
N ASP A 241 -8.16 -5.33 -21.78
CA ASP A 241 -8.89 -5.98 -22.86
C ASP A 241 -8.50 -5.27 -24.16
N VAL A 242 -7.65 -5.91 -24.97
CA VAL A 242 -6.98 -5.27 -26.12
C VAL A 242 -7.49 -5.89 -27.41
N THR A 243 -8.06 -5.07 -28.29
CA THR A 243 -8.52 -5.52 -29.60
C THR A 243 -7.33 -5.65 -30.55
N VAL A 244 -7.31 -6.73 -31.34
CA VAL A 244 -6.29 -6.94 -32.38
C VAL A 244 -6.59 -6.02 -33.56
N THR A 245 -5.64 -5.16 -33.90
CA THR A 245 -5.74 -4.24 -35.03
C THR A 245 -4.94 -4.76 -36.23
N ASP A 246 -5.38 -4.45 -37.44
CA ASP A 246 -4.61 -4.74 -38.64
C ASP A 246 -3.48 -3.71 -38.82
N PRO A 247 -2.35 -4.10 -39.45
CA PRO A 247 -1.26 -3.18 -39.69
C PRO A 247 -1.74 -2.03 -40.58
N GLN A 248 -1.45 -0.80 -40.15
CA GLN A 248 -1.72 0.42 -40.93
C GLN A 248 -0.78 0.52 -42.15
#